data_AF-A0AAE8G5Z8-F1
#
_entry.id   AF-A0AAE8G5Z8-F1
#
_cell.length_a   1.000
_cell.length_b   1.000
_cell.length_c   1.000
_cell.angle_alpha   90.00
_cell.angle_beta   90.00
_cell.angle_gamma   90.00
#
_symmetry.space_group_name_H-M   'P 1'
#
loop_
_entity.id
_entity.type
_entity.pdbx_description
1 polymer ?
#
loop_
_entity_poly.entity_id
_entity_poly.type
_entity_poly.pdbx_seq_one_letter_code
_entity_poly.pdbx_strand_id
1 'polypeptide(L)'
;MKDNCRNFSLSKWQDTRKPWLILIIVTIGLTCIAHFLFQEYLFMEPCEQCVYIRFDMLVIAIGGMIALINPTNNILKIFSYSLAFYGIWLGLEHCLTLNHIHEVVHSENPFAGVDGCREIPIYPFNLPLYKWAPSWFLPTGECGMDTPVVSENAYNHLNAFQKFFIGTPPDFENGLYSNGWYLIPNLKFMNMAICCLIAFLCCFIVLFAMFIAYVLDKNKSNTKIFALVIVILVLVLKFIGEPKNPNQNIASLNQVVLRYS
;
A
#
# COMPACT_ATOMS: atom_id res chain seq x y z
N MET A 1 10.72 29.86 38.03
CA MET A 1 9.59 29.12 37.40
C MET A 1 9.50 29.59 35.95
N LYS A 2 9.32 28.65 35.00
CA LYS A 2 9.52 28.76 33.54
C LYS A 2 11.02 28.81 33.15
N ASP A 3 11.61 27.85 32.45
CA ASP A 3 11.07 27.02 31.37
C ASP A 3 11.37 25.52 31.54
N ASN A 4 10.35 24.80 31.98
CA ASN A 4 10.25 23.34 31.93
C ASN A 4 9.78 22.91 30.52
N CYS A 5 10.34 23.52 29.47
CA CYS A 5 10.05 23.14 28.09
C CYS A 5 10.83 21.87 27.77
N ARG A 6 10.14 20.73 27.91
CA ARG A 6 10.53 19.40 27.45
C ARG A 6 11.40 19.47 26.19
N ASN A 7 12.70 19.19 26.34
CA ASN A 7 13.60 18.85 25.23
C ASN A 7 13.23 17.47 24.66
N PHE A 8 12.02 17.32 24.12
CA PHE A 8 11.65 16.18 23.30
C PHE A 8 12.31 16.37 21.93
N SER A 9 13.59 16.00 21.83
CA SER A 9 14.23 15.88 20.53
C SER A 9 13.67 14.65 19.83
N LEU A 10 13.14 14.82 18.62
CA LEU A 10 12.63 13.73 17.78
C LEU A 10 13.71 12.66 17.52
N SER A 11 15.00 13.04 17.54
CA SER A 11 16.14 12.12 17.50
C SER A 11 16.21 11.18 18.71
N LYS A 12 15.84 11.66 19.90
CA LYS A 12 15.80 10.82 21.11
C LYS A 12 14.56 9.92 21.15
N TRP A 13 13.46 10.36 20.57
CA TRP A 13 12.23 9.57 20.56
C TRP A 13 12.31 8.35 19.65
N GLN A 14 12.94 8.47 18.48
CA GLN A 14 13.19 7.32 17.59
C GLN A 14 14.15 6.28 18.17
N ASP A 15 14.96 6.67 19.17
CA ASP A 15 15.80 5.73 19.94
C ASP A 15 14.96 4.91 20.93
N THR A 16 13.66 5.20 21.08
CA THR A 16 12.69 4.41 21.84
C THR A 16 11.90 3.47 20.93
N ARG A 17 11.30 2.42 21.51
CA ARG A 17 10.46 1.44 20.78
C ARG A 17 9.09 1.98 20.34
N LYS A 18 8.61 3.07 20.95
CA LYS A 18 7.25 3.61 20.76
C LYS A 18 6.93 4.00 19.31
N PRO A 19 7.74 4.85 18.62
CA PRO A 19 7.43 5.24 17.24
C PRO A 19 7.36 4.05 16.29
N TRP A 20 8.29 3.10 16.44
CA TRP A 20 8.34 1.90 15.60
C TRP A 20 7.14 0.98 15.86
N LEU A 21 6.70 0.84 17.11
CA LEU A 21 5.48 0.10 17.45
C LEU A 21 4.24 0.74 16.79
N ILE A 22 4.13 2.07 16.84
CA ILE A 22 3.01 2.79 16.21
C ILE A 22 3.02 2.54 14.70
N LEU A 23 4.18 2.64 14.05
CA LEU A 23 4.32 2.36 12.61
C LEU A 23 3.83 0.95 12.27
N ILE A 24 4.29 -0.06 13.02
CA ILE A 24 3.88 -1.47 12.82
C ILE A 24 2.37 -1.64 12.99
N ILE A 25 1.80 -1.08 14.07
CA ILE A 25 0.36 -1.20 14.35
C ILE A 25 -0.46 -0.55 13.23
N VAL A 26 -0.03 0.61 12.73
CA VAL A 26 -0.74 1.32 11.65
C VAL A 26 -0.67 0.52 10.36
N THR A 27 0.51 0.09 9.92
CA THR A 27 0.65 -0.59 8.63
C THR A 27 0.05 -2.00 8.63
N ILE A 28 0.25 -2.78 9.70
CA ILE A 28 -0.40 -4.09 9.84
C ILE A 28 -1.92 -3.91 10.02
N GLY A 29 -2.35 -2.95 10.84
CA GLY A 29 -3.76 -2.68 11.07
C GLY A 29 -4.51 -2.35 9.79
N LEU A 30 -3.96 -1.45 8.95
CA LEU A 30 -4.52 -1.12 7.64
C LEU A 30 -4.55 -2.33 6.70
N THR A 31 -3.51 -3.15 6.71
CA THR A 31 -3.45 -4.38 5.89
C THR A 31 -4.51 -5.40 6.34
N CYS A 32 -4.69 -5.58 7.65
CA CYS A 32 -5.74 -6.44 8.20
C CYS A 32 -7.14 -5.90 7.90
N ILE A 33 -7.37 -4.60 7.96
CA ILE A 33 -8.65 -3.99 7.55
C ILE A 33 -8.90 -4.25 6.06
N ALA A 34 -7.89 -4.06 5.20
CA ALA A 34 -7.98 -4.35 3.77
C ALA A 34 -8.37 -5.80 3.47
N HIS A 35 -7.90 -6.76 4.26
CA HIS A 35 -8.20 -8.18 4.06
C HIS A 35 -9.51 -8.61 4.74
N PHE A 36 -9.63 -8.45 6.05
CA PHE A 36 -10.77 -8.99 6.79
C PHE A 36 -12.05 -8.19 6.61
N LEU A 37 -11.96 -6.85 6.53
CA LEU A 37 -13.16 -6.02 6.39
C LEU A 37 -13.57 -5.89 4.91
N PHE A 38 -12.65 -5.46 4.05
CA PHE A 38 -13.01 -5.17 2.65
C PHE A 38 -13.14 -6.44 1.81
N GLN A 39 -12.14 -7.31 1.83
CA GLN A 39 -12.18 -8.54 1.02
C GLN A 39 -13.12 -9.59 1.59
N GLU A 40 -12.98 -9.99 2.86
CA GLU A 40 -13.80 -11.08 3.40
C GLU A 40 -15.21 -10.65 3.81
N TYR A 41 -15.35 -9.53 4.53
CA TYR A 41 -16.66 -9.14 5.09
C TYR A 41 -17.57 -8.39 4.10
N LEU A 42 -16.98 -7.53 3.26
CA LEU A 42 -17.70 -6.74 2.25
C LEU A 42 -17.64 -7.34 0.83
N PHE A 43 -16.97 -8.48 0.64
CA PHE A 43 -16.86 -9.17 -0.66
C PHE A 43 -16.28 -8.28 -1.77
N MET A 44 -15.36 -7.38 -1.44
CA MET A 44 -14.66 -6.56 -2.43
C MET A 44 -13.38 -7.27 -2.88
N GLU A 45 -13.37 -7.71 -4.13
CA GLU A 45 -12.27 -8.50 -4.67
C GLU A 45 -10.99 -7.66 -4.82
N PRO A 46 -9.83 -8.10 -4.31
CA PRO A 46 -8.60 -7.36 -4.47
C PRO A 46 -8.10 -7.47 -5.92
N CYS A 47 -7.73 -6.33 -6.50
CA CYS A 47 -7.06 -6.27 -7.78
C CYS A 47 -5.52 -6.35 -7.63
N GLU A 48 -4.80 -6.37 -8.76
CA GLU A 48 -3.32 -6.47 -8.79
C GLU A 48 -2.66 -5.36 -7.96
N GLN A 49 -3.08 -4.11 -8.13
CA GLN A 49 -2.49 -2.99 -7.40
C GLN A 49 -2.85 -3.03 -5.90
N CYS A 50 -4.04 -3.52 -5.53
CA CYS A 50 -4.43 -3.70 -4.14
C CYS A 50 -3.55 -4.72 -3.41
N VAL A 51 -3.22 -5.85 -4.06
CA VAL A 51 -2.32 -6.84 -3.46
C VAL A 51 -0.86 -6.37 -3.41
N TYR A 52 -0.43 -5.47 -4.30
CA TYR A 52 0.85 -4.79 -4.20
C TYR A 52 0.89 -3.79 -3.03
N ILE A 53 -0.13 -2.95 -2.88
CA ILE A 53 -0.25 -2.00 -1.76
C ILE A 53 -0.19 -2.72 -0.40
N ARG A 54 -0.85 -3.88 -0.27
CA ARG A 54 -0.76 -4.72 0.94
C ARG A 54 0.65 -5.21 1.20
N PHE A 55 1.34 -5.69 0.16
CA PHE A 55 2.73 -6.08 0.25
C PHE A 55 3.61 -4.91 0.71
N ASP A 56 3.43 -3.72 0.14
CA ASP A 56 4.21 -2.53 0.46
C ASP A 56 4.02 -2.09 1.92
N MET A 57 2.80 -2.13 2.45
CA MET A 57 2.51 -1.89 3.86
C MET A 57 3.22 -2.90 4.77
N LEU A 58 3.27 -4.18 4.37
CA LEU A 58 3.99 -5.22 5.11
C LEU A 58 5.51 -5.02 5.04
N VAL A 59 6.06 -4.54 3.93
CA VAL A 59 7.48 -4.17 3.83
C VAL A 59 7.82 -3.05 4.83
N ILE A 60 6.97 -2.04 4.96
CA ILE A 60 7.12 -0.98 5.98
C ILE A 60 7.02 -1.59 7.39
N ALA A 61 6.07 -2.49 7.63
CA ALA A 61 5.92 -3.18 8.91
C ALA A 61 7.20 -3.95 9.29
N ILE A 62 7.80 -4.67 8.35
CA ILE A 62 9.07 -5.39 8.53
C ILE A 62 10.19 -4.41 8.88
N GLY A 63 10.29 -3.27 8.18
CA GLY A 63 11.20 -2.19 8.52
C GLY A 63 11.02 -1.72 9.98
N GLY A 64 9.78 -1.50 10.41
CA GLY A 64 9.45 -1.15 11.79
C GLY A 64 9.86 -2.23 12.80
N MET A 65 9.60 -3.51 12.50
CA MET A 65 9.96 -4.64 13.36
C MET A 65 11.47 -4.74 13.58
N ILE A 66 12.29 -4.49 12.56
CA ILE A 66 13.75 -4.50 12.67
C ILE A 66 14.24 -3.44 13.66
N ALA A 67 13.70 -2.21 13.59
CA ALA A 67 14.05 -1.17 14.54
C ALA A 67 13.51 -1.44 15.95
N LEU A 68 12.39 -2.16 16.09
CA LEU A 68 11.82 -2.50 17.40
C LEU A 68 12.75 -3.39 18.23
N ILE A 69 13.53 -4.28 17.58
CA ILE A 69 14.49 -5.19 18.24
C ILE A 69 15.47 -4.37 19.09
N ASN A 70 16.21 -3.46 18.46
CA ASN A 70 17.11 -2.55 19.15
C ASN A 70 17.17 -1.18 18.44
N PRO A 71 16.32 -0.22 18.85
CA PRO A 71 16.21 1.08 18.20
C PRO A 71 17.43 1.99 18.41
N THR A 72 18.36 1.66 19.32
CA THR A 72 19.60 2.42 19.50
C THR A 72 20.70 1.99 18.54
N ASN A 73 20.59 0.80 17.94
CA ASN A 73 21.58 0.27 17.00
C ASN A 73 21.45 0.94 15.63
N ASN A 74 22.50 1.63 15.20
CA ASN A 74 22.53 2.33 13.91
C ASN A 74 22.45 1.39 12.71
N ILE A 75 22.98 0.17 12.78
CA ILE A 75 22.93 -0.79 11.67
C ILE A 75 21.49 -1.26 11.43
N LEU A 76 20.77 -1.60 12.51
CA LEU A 76 19.36 -1.98 12.40
C LEU A 76 18.50 -0.84 11.89
N LYS A 77 18.81 0.41 12.28
CA LYS A 77 18.17 1.60 11.72
C LYS A 77 18.39 1.77 10.23
N ILE A 78 19.58 1.47 9.72
CA ILE A 78 19.85 1.52 8.28
C ILE A 78 18.90 0.57 7.55
N PHE A 79 18.81 -0.69 7.99
CA PHE A 79 17.89 -1.66 7.37
C PHE A 79 16.42 -1.25 7.54
N SER A 80 16.05 -0.77 8.73
CA SER A 80 14.70 -0.31 9.03
C SER A 80 14.24 0.83 8.13
N TYR A 81 15.00 1.93 8.08
CA TYR A 81 14.68 3.07 7.22
C TYR A 81 14.72 2.70 5.75
N SER A 82 15.67 1.85 5.33
CA SER A 82 15.75 1.44 3.91
C SER A 82 14.53 0.64 3.47
N LEU A 83 14.08 -0.33 4.27
CA LEU A 83 12.86 -1.09 3.96
C LEU A 83 11.61 -0.20 4.04
N ALA A 84 11.52 0.67 5.06
CA ALA A 84 10.37 1.55 5.19
C ALA A 84 10.26 2.54 4.03
N PHE A 85 11.35 3.20 3.63
CA PHE A 85 11.34 4.11 2.48
C PHE A 85 11.15 3.37 1.15
N TYR A 86 11.71 2.16 1.00
CA TYR A 86 11.46 1.32 -0.16
C TYR A 86 9.98 0.94 -0.29
N GLY A 87 9.36 0.46 0.79
CA GLY A 87 7.92 0.14 0.80
C GLY A 87 7.04 1.37 0.56
N ILE A 88 7.39 2.54 1.11
CA ILE A 88 6.69 3.79 0.81
C ILE A 88 6.81 4.15 -0.67
N TRP A 89 8.00 4.06 -1.26
CA TRP A 89 8.21 4.39 -2.66
C TRP A 89 7.31 3.56 -3.58
N LEU A 90 7.33 2.24 -3.40
CA LEU A 90 6.46 1.33 -4.14
C LEU A 90 4.97 1.61 -3.88
N GLY A 91 4.60 1.79 -2.61
CA GLY A 91 3.21 2.04 -2.23
C GLY A 91 2.64 3.30 -2.86
N LEU A 92 3.42 4.38 -2.94
CA LEU A 92 3.02 5.61 -3.63
C LEU A 92 2.81 5.37 -5.12
N GLU A 93 3.73 4.66 -5.80
CA GLU A 93 3.60 4.32 -7.23
C GLU A 93 2.34 3.49 -7.51
N HIS A 94 2.11 2.43 -6.74
CA HIS A 94 0.94 1.56 -6.90
C HIS A 94 -0.38 2.28 -6.58
N CYS A 95 -0.41 3.15 -5.55
CA CYS A 95 -1.60 3.95 -5.24
C CYS A 95 -1.93 4.94 -6.35
N LEU A 96 -0.91 5.61 -6.92
CA LEU A 96 -1.10 6.54 -8.04
C LEU A 96 -1.58 5.81 -9.29
N THR A 97 -1.02 4.63 -9.57
CA THR A 97 -1.43 3.79 -10.70
C THR A 97 -2.88 3.34 -10.53
N LEU A 98 -3.25 2.84 -9.35
CA LEU A 98 -4.62 2.43 -9.06
C LEU A 98 -5.61 3.60 -9.16
N ASN A 99 -5.25 4.77 -8.63
CA ASN A 99 -6.11 5.95 -8.73
C ASN A 99 -6.31 6.37 -10.19
N HIS A 100 -5.25 6.34 -11.00
CA HIS A 100 -5.35 6.64 -12.42
C HIS A 100 -6.27 5.66 -13.16
N ILE A 101 -6.13 4.36 -12.91
CA ILE A 101 -7.01 3.34 -13.50
C ILE A 101 -8.46 3.57 -13.05
N HIS A 102 -8.69 3.83 -11.77
CA HIS A 102 -10.03 4.11 -11.23
C HIS A 102 -10.67 5.34 -11.90
N GLU A 103 -9.92 6.43 -12.10
CA GLU A 103 -10.40 7.63 -12.81
C GLU A 103 -10.75 7.32 -14.26
N VAL A 104 -9.92 6.55 -14.97
CA VAL A 104 -10.16 6.17 -16.36
C VAL A 104 -11.41 5.30 -16.49
N VAL A 105 -11.54 4.26 -15.66
CA VAL A 105 -12.67 3.32 -15.66
C VAL A 105 -14.00 4.02 -15.36
N HIS A 106 -13.98 5.02 -14.47
CA HIS A 106 -15.17 5.80 -14.13
C HIS A 106 -15.36 7.06 -14.99
N SER A 107 -14.46 7.32 -15.95
CA SER A 107 -14.63 8.43 -16.87
C SER A 107 -15.57 8.08 -18.01
N GLU A 108 -16.34 9.06 -18.50
CA GLU A 108 -17.23 8.89 -19.66
C GLU A 108 -16.45 8.82 -21.00
N ASN A 109 -15.12 8.66 -20.98
CA ASN A 109 -14.28 8.69 -22.18
C ASN A 109 -13.97 7.27 -22.69
N PRO A 110 -14.66 6.78 -23.74
CA PRO A 110 -14.47 5.42 -24.25
C PRO A 110 -13.13 5.20 -24.99
N PHE A 111 -12.30 6.25 -25.17
CA PHE A 111 -10.99 6.17 -25.82
C PHE A 111 -9.82 6.21 -24.84
N ALA A 112 -10.08 6.39 -23.54
CA ALA A 112 -9.05 6.31 -22.54
C ALA A 112 -8.67 4.82 -22.37
N GLY A 113 -7.53 4.44 -22.95
CA GLY A 113 -7.02 3.08 -22.83
C GLY A 113 -6.81 2.74 -21.36
N VAL A 114 -7.43 1.64 -20.90
CA VAL A 114 -7.20 1.11 -19.56
C VAL A 114 -5.95 0.25 -19.63
N ASP A 115 -4.90 0.60 -18.87
CA ASP A 115 -3.83 -0.35 -18.59
C ASP A 115 -4.42 -1.46 -17.72
N GLY A 116 -4.78 -2.57 -18.37
CA GLY A 116 -5.37 -3.73 -17.71
C GLY A 116 -4.42 -4.31 -16.68
N CYS A 117 -4.96 -4.65 -15.51
CA CYS A 117 -4.21 -5.36 -14.48
C CYS A 117 -4.01 -6.82 -14.83
N ARG A 118 -2.94 -7.40 -14.31
CA ARG A 118 -2.55 -8.79 -14.56
C ARG A 118 -3.25 -9.70 -13.57
N GLU A 119 -3.74 -10.83 -14.07
CA GLU A 119 -4.24 -11.93 -13.23
C GLU A 119 -3.12 -12.59 -12.41
N ILE A 120 -1.90 -12.64 -12.96
CA ILE A 120 -0.73 -13.18 -12.27
C ILE A 120 0.17 -12.02 -11.86
N PRO A 121 0.23 -11.70 -10.56
CA PRO A 121 1.03 -10.58 -10.06
C PRO A 121 2.52 -10.92 -10.09
N ILE A 122 3.35 -9.91 -10.30
CA ILE A 122 4.80 -10.02 -10.28
C ILE A 122 5.36 -9.13 -9.17
N TYR A 123 5.66 -9.76 -8.04
CA TYR A 123 6.24 -9.07 -6.89
C TYR A 123 7.72 -8.74 -7.10
N PRO A 124 8.26 -7.75 -6.37
CA PRO A 124 9.68 -7.46 -6.40
C PRO A 124 10.55 -8.69 -6.10
N PHE A 125 11.71 -8.76 -6.74
CA PHE A 125 12.61 -9.93 -6.67
C PHE A 125 12.01 -11.24 -7.19
N ASN A 126 10.91 -11.19 -7.97
CA ASN A 126 10.17 -12.34 -8.48
C ASN A 126 9.70 -13.31 -7.37
N LEU A 127 9.36 -12.78 -6.20
CA LEU A 127 8.85 -13.57 -5.09
C LEU A 127 7.47 -14.18 -5.46
N PRO A 128 7.28 -15.51 -5.35
CA PRO A 128 6.02 -16.15 -5.71
C PRO A 128 4.99 -16.07 -4.57
N LEU A 129 4.74 -14.86 -4.05
CA LEU A 129 3.84 -14.64 -2.89
C LEU A 129 2.41 -15.11 -3.17
N TYR A 130 1.94 -14.96 -4.41
CA TYR A 130 0.65 -15.48 -4.86
C TYR A 130 0.53 -17.01 -4.74
N LYS A 131 1.65 -17.75 -4.77
CA LYS A 131 1.66 -19.21 -4.51
C LYS A 131 1.77 -19.54 -3.03
N TRP A 132 2.55 -18.76 -2.29
CA TRP A 132 2.80 -19.02 -0.86
C TRP A 132 1.60 -18.67 0.02
N ALA A 133 0.90 -17.57 -0.27
CA ALA A 133 -0.27 -17.12 0.47
C ALA A 133 -1.31 -16.47 -0.47
N PRO A 134 -2.02 -17.28 -1.29
CA PRO A 134 -2.93 -16.79 -2.32
C PRO A 134 -4.06 -15.92 -1.77
N SER A 135 -4.61 -16.25 -0.59
CA SER A 135 -5.69 -15.45 0.03
C SER A 135 -5.33 -13.95 0.20
N TRP A 136 -4.04 -13.65 0.40
CA TRP A 136 -3.54 -12.31 0.65
C TRP A 136 -2.98 -11.62 -0.59
N PHE A 137 -2.37 -12.41 -1.50
CA PHE A 137 -1.49 -11.94 -2.57
C PHE A 137 -1.87 -12.41 -3.97
N LEU A 138 -3.01 -13.08 -4.14
CA LEU A 138 -3.58 -13.38 -5.46
C LEU A 138 -4.70 -12.37 -5.76
N PRO A 139 -4.65 -11.64 -6.86
CA PRO A 139 -5.76 -10.79 -7.28
C PRO A 139 -6.92 -11.67 -7.76
N THR A 140 -8.14 -11.27 -7.43
CA THR A 140 -9.37 -11.92 -7.90
C THR A 140 -10.31 -10.96 -8.60
N GLY A 141 -10.06 -9.65 -8.51
CA GLY A 141 -10.86 -8.61 -9.13
C GLY A 141 -10.09 -7.78 -10.17
N GLU A 142 -10.83 -6.99 -10.94
CA GLU A 142 -10.30 -6.05 -11.92
C GLU A 142 -9.89 -4.72 -11.26
N CYS A 143 -8.83 -4.09 -11.76
CA CYS A 143 -8.40 -2.79 -11.23
C CYS A 143 -9.40 -1.69 -11.58
N GLY A 144 -9.69 -0.84 -10.60
CA GLY A 144 -10.67 0.24 -10.73
C GLY A 144 -12.11 -0.19 -10.45
N MET A 145 -12.38 -1.49 -10.32
CA MET A 145 -13.70 -2.00 -9.93
C MET A 145 -13.73 -2.27 -8.42
N ASP A 146 -14.32 -1.33 -7.66
CA ASP A 146 -14.32 -1.35 -6.20
C ASP A 146 -15.70 -1.74 -5.61
N THR A 147 -16.52 -2.46 -6.39
CA THR A 147 -17.87 -2.90 -6.02
C THR A 147 -17.86 -4.27 -5.34
N PRO A 148 -18.73 -4.53 -4.36
CA PRO A 148 -18.93 -5.86 -3.80
C PRO A 148 -19.37 -6.90 -4.84
N VAL A 149 -18.72 -8.07 -4.87
CA VAL A 149 -19.08 -9.21 -5.73
C VAL A 149 -19.41 -10.40 -4.83
N VAL A 150 -20.71 -10.65 -4.66
CA VAL A 150 -21.20 -11.69 -3.75
C VAL A 150 -21.59 -12.94 -4.53
N SER A 151 -21.01 -14.09 -4.19
CA SER A 151 -21.41 -15.37 -4.77
C SER A 151 -22.83 -15.78 -4.34
N GLU A 152 -23.58 -16.45 -5.22
CA GLU A 152 -24.96 -16.91 -4.95
C GLU A 152 -25.08 -17.75 -3.66
N ASN A 153 -24.05 -18.56 -3.38
CA ASN A 153 -23.98 -19.39 -2.19
C ASN A 153 -24.01 -18.56 -0.89
N ALA A 154 -23.55 -17.32 -0.92
CA ALA A 154 -23.50 -16.44 0.24
C ALA A 154 -24.82 -15.68 0.49
N TYR A 155 -25.75 -15.64 -0.46
CA TYR A 155 -26.97 -14.79 -0.39
C TYR A 155 -27.79 -15.00 0.89
N ASN A 156 -27.92 -16.25 1.33
CA ASN A 156 -28.69 -16.62 2.51
C ASN A 156 -27.95 -16.42 3.84
N HIS A 157 -26.65 -16.15 3.80
CA HIS A 157 -25.79 -16.02 4.98
C HIS A 157 -25.43 -14.56 5.32
N LEU A 158 -25.89 -13.59 4.52
CA LEU A 158 -25.64 -12.18 4.74
C LEU A 158 -26.38 -11.65 5.97
N ASN A 159 -25.64 -11.05 6.90
CA ASN A 159 -26.23 -10.38 8.05
C ASN A 159 -26.82 -9.00 7.66
N ALA A 160 -27.58 -8.37 8.58
CA ALA A 160 -28.23 -7.09 8.31
C ALA A 160 -27.25 -5.94 8.03
N PHE A 161 -26.09 -5.93 8.70
CA PHE A 161 -25.05 -4.91 8.49
C PHE A 161 -24.36 -5.08 7.14
N GLN A 162 -24.08 -6.31 6.72
CA GLN A 162 -23.56 -6.60 5.39
C GLN A 162 -24.55 -6.09 4.36
N LYS A 163 -25.83 -6.51 4.43
CA LYS A 163 -26.87 -6.05 3.50
C LYS A 163 -27.00 -4.53 3.39
N PHE A 164 -26.77 -3.81 4.49
CA PHE A 164 -26.72 -2.34 4.46
C PHE A 164 -25.58 -1.80 3.59
N PHE A 165 -24.38 -2.37 3.70
CA PHE A 165 -23.20 -1.92 2.94
C PHE A 165 -23.18 -2.45 1.49
N ILE A 166 -23.42 -3.74 1.30
CA ILE A 166 -23.28 -4.42 0.01
C ILE A 166 -24.57 -4.48 -0.80
N GLY A 167 -25.73 -4.29 -0.17
CA GLY A 167 -27.05 -4.42 -0.80
C GLY A 167 -27.71 -5.76 -0.53
N THR A 168 -28.94 -5.91 -1.01
CA THR A 168 -29.74 -7.13 -0.89
C THR A 168 -29.77 -7.90 -2.21
N PRO A 169 -29.69 -9.25 -2.17
CA PRO A 169 -29.89 -10.07 -3.36
C PRO A 169 -31.27 -9.82 -4.01
N PRO A 170 -31.42 -10.05 -5.33
CA PRO A 170 -30.40 -10.57 -6.24
C PRO A 170 -29.50 -9.49 -6.88
N ASP A 171 -29.95 -8.24 -6.97
CA ASP A 171 -29.30 -7.22 -7.80
C ASP A 171 -28.30 -6.32 -7.03
N PHE A 172 -28.34 -6.31 -5.70
CA PHE A 172 -27.43 -5.55 -4.81
C PHE A 172 -27.36 -4.03 -5.04
N GLU A 173 -28.25 -3.45 -5.85
CA GLU A 173 -28.24 -2.02 -6.21
C GLU A 173 -28.48 -1.07 -5.03
N ASN A 174 -29.20 -1.52 -3.99
CA ASN A 174 -29.58 -0.71 -2.83
C ASN A 174 -28.51 -0.63 -1.73
N GLY A 175 -27.33 -1.21 -1.94
CA GLY A 175 -26.22 -1.14 -1.00
C GLY A 175 -25.56 0.23 -0.96
N LEU A 176 -24.98 0.61 0.19
CA LEU A 176 -24.21 1.84 0.32
C LEU A 176 -23.01 1.91 -0.66
N TYR A 177 -22.38 0.77 -0.93
CA TYR A 177 -21.21 0.64 -1.81
C TYR A 177 -21.52 -0.06 -3.14
N SER A 178 -22.80 -0.12 -3.55
CA SER A 178 -23.19 -0.72 -4.83
C SER A 178 -22.55 -0.02 -6.05
N ASN A 179 -22.24 1.27 -5.91
CA ASN A 179 -21.57 2.10 -6.92
C ASN A 179 -20.06 2.25 -6.67
N GLY A 180 -19.46 1.35 -5.88
CA GLY A 180 -18.05 1.38 -5.53
C GLY A 180 -17.77 2.01 -4.16
N TRP A 181 -16.57 1.76 -3.64
CA TRP A 181 -16.16 2.25 -2.33
C TRP A 181 -15.64 3.69 -2.35
N TYR A 182 -16.24 4.54 -1.51
CA TYR A 182 -15.78 5.89 -1.21
C TYR A 182 -15.86 6.14 0.28
N LEU A 183 -14.98 6.99 0.82
CA LEU A 183 -14.98 7.35 2.24
C LEU A 183 -16.28 8.07 2.63
N ILE A 184 -16.79 8.95 1.75
CA ILE A 184 -18.12 9.57 1.87
C ILE A 184 -18.90 9.27 0.58
N PRO A 185 -19.76 8.23 0.57
CA PRO A 185 -20.46 7.76 -0.63
C PRO A 185 -21.32 8.83 -1.31
N ASN A 186 -22.08 9.61 -0.53
CA ASN A 186 -22.98 10.64 -1.06
C ASN A 186 -22.26 11.74 -1.86
N LEU A 187 -20.98 11.97 -1.60
CA LEU A 187 -20.17 12.98 -2.27
C LEU A 187 -19.17 12.37 -3.26
N LYS A 188 -19.16 11.04 -3.42
CA LYS A 188 -18.07 10.29 -4.09
C LYS A 188 -16.69 10.79 -3.67
N PHE A 189 -16.55 11.16 -2.39
CA PHE A 189 -15.38 11.83 -1.89
C PHE A 189 -14.38 10.80 -1.39
N MET A 190 -13.22 10.78 -2.03
CA MET A 190 -12.06 9.90 -1.80
C MET A 190 -12.35 8.41 -2.01
N ASN A 191 -11.76 7.84 -3.06
CA ASN A 191 -11.75 6.40 -3.31
C ASN A 191 -10.72 5.66 -2.43
N MET A 192 -10.66 4.33 -2.57
CA MET A 192 -9.75 3.48 -1.82
C MET A 192 -8.28 3.83 -2.08
N ALA A 193 -7.93 4.09 -3.34
CA ALA A 193 -6.57 4.44 -3.76
C ALA A 193 -6.04 5.71 -3.08
N ILE A 194 -6.86 6.78 -3.04
CA ILE A 194 -6.52 8.05 -2.40
C ILE A 194 -6.38 7.88 -0.88
N CYS A 195 -7.24 7.09 -0.25
CA CYS A 195 -7.12 6.78 1.18
C CYS A 195 -5.78 6.09 1.49
N CYS A 196 -5.40 5.08 0.71
CA CYS A 196 -4.11 4.40 0.83
C CYS A 196 -2.94 5.35 0.55
N LEU A 197 -3.04 6.20 -0.48
CA LEU A 197 -2.04 7.20 -0.82
C LEU A 197 -1.77 8.15 0.36
N ILE A 198 -2.83 8.66 1.00
CA ILE A 198 -2.72 9.52 2.18
C ILE A 198 -2.05 8.76 3.34
N ALA A 199 -2.38 7.48 3.55
CA ALA A 199 -1.74 6.67 4.59
C ALA A 199 -0.22 6.53 4.35
N PHE A 200 0.20 6.25 3.11
CA PHE A 200 1.63 6.22 2.76
C PHE A 200 2.30 7.59 2.91
N LEU A 201 1.63 8.68 2.49
CA LEU A 201 2.16 10.04 2.65
C LEU A 201 2.32 10.42 4.13
N CYS A 202 1.36 10.06 4.98
CA CYS A 202 1.47 10.24 6.43
C CYS A 202 2.67 9.47 7.01
N CYS A 203 2.83 8.20 6.61
CA CYS A 203 3.99 7.39 7.02
C CYS A 203 5.31 8.02 6.54
N PHE A 204 5.34 8.50 5.30
CA PHE A 204 6.49 9.18 4.71
C PHE A 204 6.86 10.44 5.48
N ILE A 205 5.91 11.34 5.74
CA ILE A 205 6.16 12.59 6.45
C ILE A 205 6.71 12.31 7.86
N VAL A 206 6.11 11.37 8.59
CA VAL A 206 6.56 11.03 9.95
C VAL A 206 7.96 10.42 9.94
N LEU A 207 8.21 9.44 9.07
CA LEU A 207 9.51 8.79 8.96
C LEU A 207 10.59 9.73 8.45
N PHE A 208 10.26 10.58 7.48
CA PHE A 208 11.17 11.58 6.95
C PHE A 208 11.53 12.62 8.02
N ALA A 209 10.56 13.10 8.79
CA ALA A 209 10.84 14.00 9.92
C ALA A 209 11.76 13.34 10.96
N MET A 210 11.50 12.07 11.32
CA MET A 210 12.38 11.30 12.20
C MET A 210 13.78 11.13 11.61
N PHE A 211 13.87 10.82 10.32
CA PHE A 211 15.13 10.65 9.60
C PHE A 211 15.95 11.95 9.55
N ILE A 212 15.33 13.09 9.23
CA ILE A 212 16.00 14.39 9.23
C ILE A 212 16.47 14.76 10.64
N ALA A 213 15.65 14.54 11.67
CA ALA A 213 16.06 14.77 13.05
C ALA A 213 17.25 13.89 13.47
N TYR A 214 17.33 12.66 12.96
CA TYR A 214 18.48 11.77 13.16
C TYR A 214 19.76 12.30 12.49
N VAL A 215 19.65 12.79 11.26
CA VAL A 215 20.79 13.30 10.48
C VAL A 215 21.32 14.61 11.03
N LEU A 216 20.45 15.49 11.52
CA LEU A 216 20.82 16.79 12.09
C LEU A 216 21.36 16.69 13.53
N ASP A 217 21.29 15.52 14.17
CA ASP A 217 21.76 15.33 15.54
C ASP A 217 23.30 15.38 15.60
N LYS A 218 23.82 16.52 16.10
CA LYS A 218 25.27 16.78 16.23
C LYS A 218 26.00 15.79 17.14
N ASN A 219 25.30 15.09 18.03
CA ASN A 219 25.91 14.11 18.93
C ASN A 219 26.31 12.81 18.22
N LYS A 220 25.85 12.57 16.98
CA LYS A 220 26.07 11.33 16.25
C LYS A 220 26.90 11.62 14.98
N SER A 221 28.24 11.57 15.09
CA SER A 221 29.18 11.96 14.02
C SER A 221 28.99 11.21 12.69
N ASN A 222 28.58 9.93 12.73
CA ASN A 222 28.51 9.06 11.55
C ASN A 222 27.14 9.08 10.83
N THR A 223 26.18 9.90 11.26
CA THR A 223 24.79 9.87 10.74
C THR A 223 24.68 10.23 9.27
N LYS A 224 25.50 11.16 8.79
CA LYS A 224 25.52 11.56 7.37
C LYS A 224 25.93 10.42 6.46
N ILE A 225 26.91 9.61 6.88
CA ILE A 225 27.35 8.42 6.15
C ILE A 225 26.20 7.40 6.12
N PHE A 226 25.54 7.16 7.25
CA PHE A 226 24.40 6.24 7.31
C PHE A 226 23.22 6.71 6.45
N ALA A 227 22.94 8.00 6.41
CA ALA A 227 21.91 8.57 5.54
C ALA A 227 22.20 8.30 4.07
N LEU A 228 23.46 8.51 3.64
CA LEU A 228 23.89 8.22 2.29
C LEU A 228 23.79 6.72 1.96
N VAL A 229 24.16 5.84 2.91
CA VAL A 229 24.00 4.38 2.77
C VAL A 229 22.52 4.00 2.61
N ILE A 230 21.61 4.59 3.39
CA ILE A 230 20.17 4.34 3.29
C ILE A 230 19.65 4.72 1.91
N VAL A 231 19.98 5.91 1.41
CA VAL A 231 19.55 6.35 0.07
C VAL A 231 20.06 5.39 -1.00
N ILE A 232 21.34 5.00 -0.94
CA ILE A 232 21.90 4.02 -1.87
C ILE A 232 21.17 2.69 -1.76
N LEU A 233 20.91 2.20 -0.55
CA LEU A 233 20.24 0.91 -0.36
C LEU A 233 18.81 0.93 -0.89
N VAL A 234 18.06 2.02 -0.70
CA VAL A 234 16.71 2.19 -1.26
C VAL A 234 16.75 2.16 -2.80
N LEU A 235 17.68 2.89 -3.41
CA LEU A 235 17.84 2.89 -4.87
C LEU A 235 18.22 1.49 -5.38
N VAL A 236 19.18 0.83 -4.72
CA VAL A 236 19.60 -0.53 -5.07
C VAL A 236 18.44 -1.52 -4.93
N LEU A 237 17.66 -1.44 -3.85
CA LEU A 237 16.46 -2.27 -3.66
C LEU A 237 15.43 -2.03 -4.77
N LYS A 238 15.23 -0.78 -5.18
CA LYS A 238 14.35 -0.44 -6.31
C LYS A 238 14.84 -1.06 -7.62
N PHE A 239 16.09 -0.86 -8.00
CA PHE A 239 16.63 -1.38 -9.27
C PHE A 239 16.77 -2.90 -9.31
N ILE A 240 17.15 -3.54 -8.20
CA ILE A 240 17.23 -5.01 -8.14
C ILE A 240 15.84 -5.63 -8.00
N GLY A 241 14.95 -4.95 -7.28
CA GLY A 241 13.59 -5.39 -7.04
C GLY A 241 12.72 -5.37 -8.28
N GLU A 242 13.01 -4.50 -9.26
CA GLU A 242 12.28 -4.47 -10.52
C GLU A 242 12.25 -5.85 -11.19
N PRO A 243 11.05 -6.42 -11.38
CA PRO A 243 10.95 -7.76 -11.91
C PRO A 243 11.40 -7.79 -13.37
N LYS A 244 12.51 -8.49 -13.63
CA LYS A 244 12.98 -8.73 -15.00
C LYS A 244 12.06 -9.74 -15.67
N ASN A 245 11.16 -9.28 -16.52
CA ASN A 245 10.29 -10.16 -17.29
C ASN A 245 10.75 -10.22 -18.77
N PRO A 246 11.18 -11.38 -19.30
CA PRO A 246 11.55 -11.53 -20.71
C PRO A 246 10.36 -11.35 -21.67
N ASN A 247 9.11 -11.45 -21.20
CA ASN A 247 7.90 -11.35 -22.04
C ASN A 247 7.31 -9.93 -22.14
N GLN A 248 7.86 -8.96 -21.41
CA GLN A 248 7.40 -7.57 -21.46
C GLN A 248 7.66 -6.92 -22.83
N ASN A 249 8.66 -7.41 -23.57
CA ASN A 249 8.94 -6.99 -24.95
C ASN A 249 7.90 -7.54 -25.95
N ILE A 250 7.23 -8.65 -25.65
CA ILE A 250 6.28 -9.30 -26.57
C ILE A 250 4.86 -8.76 -26.35
N ALA A 251 4.46 -8.52 -25.10
CA ALA A 251 3.16 -7.92 -24.78
C ALA A 251 3.08 -6.45 -25.22
N SER A 252 4.16 -5.68 -25.06
CA SER A 252 4.25 -4.31 -25.59
C SER A 252 4.31 -4.28 -27.12
N LEU A 253 5.00 -5.23 -27.77
CA LEU A 253 4.93 -5.38 -29.23
C LEU A 253 3.50 -5.67 -29.71
N ASN A 254 2.78 -6.58 -29.05
CA ASN A 254 1.42 -6.95 -29.47
C ASN A 254 0.42 -5.81 -29.26
N GLN A 255 0.55 -5.01 -28.20
CA GLN A 255 -0.26 -3.81 -28.01
C GLN A 255 0.09 -2.70 -29.03
N VAL A 256 1.35 -2.58 -29.45
CA VAL A 256 1.75 -1.66 -30.53
C VAL A 256 1.24 -2.14 -31.88
N VAL A 257 1.33 -3.44 -32.20
CA VAL A 257 0.85 -4.00 -33.48
C VAL A 257 -0.66 -3.82 -33.64
N LEU A 258 -1.45 -3.99 -32.59
CA LEU A 258 -2.91 -3.77 -32.61
C LEU A 258 -3.31 -2.28 -32.72
N ARG A 259 -2.40 -1.33 -32.47
CA ARG A 259 -2.64 0.10 -32.73
C ARG A 259 -2.40 0.53 -34.19
N TYR A 260 -1.81 -0.35 -35.01
CA TYR A 260 -1.47 -0.06 -36.41
C TYR A 260 -2.11 -1.01 -37.42
N SER A 261 -3.06 -1.84 -37.00
CA SER A 261 -3.91 -2.71 -37.85
C SER A 261 -5.36 -2.28 -37.76
#